data_AF-A0A0K0FJC9-F1
#
_entry.id   AF-A0A0K0FJC9-F1
#
_cell.length_a   1.000
_cell.length_b   1.000
_cell.length_c   1.000
_cell.angle_alpha   90.00
_cell.angle_beta   90.00
_cell.angle_gamma   90.00
#
_symmetry.space_group_name_H-M   'P 1'
#
loop_
_entity.id
_entity.type
_entity.pdbx_description
1 polymer ?
#
loop_
_entity_poly.entity_id
_entity_poly.type
_entity_poly.pdbx_seq_one_letter_code
_entity_poly.pdbx_strand_id
1 'polypeptide(L)'
;MKFITILAVLFLTIPMEVNGADCATMATKGYCVNSMYRATMCKSCTTQCDARGGDDACTLPIKTSACSDVATNCASLAYLCTNSLYKNLLAQKCSSTCNTCNGVPATTTTTTGTTTTAGTTTTVGTTTTTTKDAATTLETTGST
;
A
#
# COMPACT_ATOMS: atom_id res chain seq x y z
N MET A 1 -19.67 -6.13 54.26
CA MET A 1 -19.78 -7.38 53.46
C MET A 1 -20.64 -7.23 52.20
N LYS A 2 -21.82 -6.57 52.24
CA LYS A 2 -22.76 -6.45 51.09
C LYS A 2 -22.39 -5.40 50.02
N PHE A 3 -21.51 -4.44 50.33
CA PHE A 3 -21.06 -3.41 49.38
C PHE A 3 -19.90 -3.87 48.49
N ILE A 4 -19.13 -4.87 48.90
CA ILE A 4 -17.98 -5.39 48.15
C ILE A 4 -18.44 -6.23 46.94
N THR A 5 -19.60 -6.87 47.04
CA THR A 5 -20.20 -7.64 45.93
C THR A 5 -20.71 -6.76 44.80
N ILE A 6 -21.07 -5.49 45.05
CA ILE A 6 -21.57 -4.58 44.01
C ILE A 6 -20.43 -4.07 43.12
N LEU A 7 -19.25 -3.81 43.68
CA LEU A 7 -18.04 -3.44 42.94
C LEU A 7 -17.51 -4.59 42.06
N ALA A 8 -17.71 -5.85 42.47
CA ALA A 8 -17.28 -7.02 41.70
C ALA A 8 -18.18 -7.32 40.49
N VAL A 9 -19.47 -6.98 40.54
CA VAL A 9 -20.41 -7.25 39.44
C VAL A 9 -20.32 -6.19 38.34
N LEU A 10 -19.90 -4.95 38.67
CA LEU A 10 -19.73 -3.87 37.70
C LEU A 10 -18.53 -4.08 36.74
N PHE A 11 -17.53 -4.88 37.16
CA PHE A 11 -16.37 -5.21 36.32
C PHE A 11 -16.56 -6.44 35.43
N LEU A 12 -17.65 -7.21 35.61
CA LEU A 12 -17.90 -8.47 34.87
C LEU A 12 -18.84 -8.33 33.66
N THR A 13 -19.41 -7.14 33.43
CA THR A 13 -20.37 -6.90 32.34
C THR A 13 -19.89 -5.94 31.26
N ILE A 14 -18.64 -5.47 31.31
CA ILE A 14 -18.08 -4.65 30.24
C ILE A 14 -17.34 -5.61 29.29
N PRO A 15 -17.95 -6.04 28.16
CA PRO A 15 -17.20 -6.74 27.14
C PRO A 15 -16.09 -5.81 26.69
N MET A 16 -14.84 -6.25 26.89
CA MET A 16 -13.69 -5.65 26.26
C MET A 16 -13.66 -6.09 24.78
N GLU A 17 -14.74 -5.82 24.05
CA GLU A 17 -14.80 -6.02 22.61
C GLU A 17 -14.26 -4.75 21.97
N VAL A 18 -12.98 -4.80 21.56
CA VAL A 18 -12.49 -3.96 20.48
C VAL A 18 -13.25 -4.38 19.21
N ASN A 19 -14.43 -3.80 19.04
CA ASN A 19 -15.41 -4.29 18.09
C ASN A 19 -14.87 -4.09 16.66
N GLY A 20 -14.99 -5.10 15.80
CA GLY A 20 -14.60 -4.98 14.38
C GLY A 20 -15.34 -3.84 13.64
N ALA A 21 -16.47 -3.38 14.18
CA ALA A 21 -17.21 -2.21 13.70
C ALA A 21 -16.42 -0.89 13.86
N ASP A 22 -15.59 -0.75 14.89
CA ASP A 22 -14.70 0.41 15.04
C ASP A 22 -13.58 0.37 14.00
N CYS A 23 -13.00 -0.81 13.75
CA CYS A 23 -11.97 -0.98 12.73
C CYS A 23 -12.46 -0.62 11.32
N ALA A 24 -13.68 -1.03 10.93
CA ALA A 24 -14.24 -0.69 9.63
C ALA A 24 -14.47 0.83 9.47
N THR A 25 -14.93 1.49 10.54
CA THR A 25 -15.13 2.95 10.56
C THR A 25 -13.80 3.68 10.50
N MET A 26 -12.82 3.27 11.29
CA MET A 26 -11.48 3.87 11.29
C MET A 26 -10.78 3.69 9.95
N ALA A 27 -10.87 2.51 9.34
CA ALA A 27 -10.31 2.26 8.02
C ALA A 27 -10.95 3.19 6.96
N THR A 28 -12.26 3.40 7.01
CA THR A 28 -12.98 4.31 6.10
C THR A 28 -12.61 5.78 6.31
N LYS A 29 -12.23 6.17 7.52
CA LYS A 29 -11.75 7.52 7.84
C LYS A 29 -10.28 7.76 7.45
N GLY A 30 -9.63 6.80 6.78
CA GLY A 30 -8.24 6.94 6.31
C GLY A 30 -7.18 6.67 7.37
N TYR A 31 -7.52 5.98 8.47
CA TYR A 31 -6.55 5.67 9.52
C TYR A 31 -5.51 4.62 9.06
N CYS A 32 -5.79 3.86 7.99
CA CYS A 32 -4.86 2.89 7.40
C CYS A 32 -3.67 3.57 6.67
N VAL A 33 -3.85 4.77 6.13
CA VAL A 33 -2.79 5.57 5.47
C VAL A 33 -2.16 6.62 6.40
N ASN A 34 -2.78 6.89 7.55
CA ASN A 34 -2.33 7.96 8.44
C ASN A 34 -1.03 7.59 9.18
N SER A 35 0.01 8.42 9.06
CA SER A 35 1.33 8.17 9.65
C SER A 35 1.32 7.93 11.16
N MET A 36 0.42 8.59 11.91
CA MET A 36 0.29 8.45 13.37
C MET A 36 -0.46 7.18 13.76
N TYR A 37 -1.49 6.79 13.01
CA TYR A 37 -2.38 5.69 13.39
C TYR A 37 -2.12 4.39 12.66
N ARG A 38 -1.40 4.41 11.55
CA ARG A 38 -1.21 3.25 10.67
C ARG A 38 -0.62 2.06 11.40
N ALA A 39 0.41 2.24 12.22
CA ALA A 39 1.02 1.13 12.96
C ALA A 39 0.00 0.42 13.87
N THR A 40 -0.82 1.20 14.57
CA THR A 40 -1.89 0.68 15.43
C THR A 40 -2.99 0.01 14.59
N MET A 41 -3.43 0.65 13.50
CA MET A 41 -4.43 0.08 12.60
C MET A 41 -3.96 -1.22 11.95
N CYS A 42 -2.72 -1.29 11.52
CA CYS A 42 -2.16 -2.49 10.92
C CYS A 42 -1.87 -3.60 11.93
N LYS A 43 -1.85 -3.29 13.22
CA LYS A 43 -1.73 -4.29 14.29
C LYS A 43 -3.10 -4.80 14.76
N SER A 44 -4.09 -3.92 14.83
CA SER A 44 -5.39 -4.21 15.45
C SER A 44 -6.53 -4.41 14.45
N CYS A 45 -6.40 -3.87 13.24
CA CYS A 45 -7.45 -3.80 12.21
C CYS A 45 -6.90 -4.22 10.83
N THR A 46 -5.90 -5.11 10.80
CA THR A 46 -5.18 -5.52 9.58
C THR A 46 -6.13 -5.97 8.47
N THR A 47 -7.12 -6.80 8.81
CA THR A 47 -8.11 -7.32 7.86
C THR A 47 -8.95 -6.22 7.22
N GLN A 48 -9.26 -5.14 7.93
CA GLN A 48 -10.07 -4.04 7.39
C GLN A 48 -9.23 -3.14 6.48
N CYS A 49 -7.98 -2.90 6.83
CA CYS A 49 -7.03 -2.16 5.99
C CYS A 49 -6.66 -2.95 4.72
N ASP A 50 -6.34 -4.24 4.85
CA ASP A 50 -5.98 -5.09 3.72
C ASP A 50 -7.16 -5.36 2.77
N ALA A 51 -8.40 -5.49 3.30
CA ALA A 51 -9.59 -5.65 2.46
C ALA A 51 -9.88 -4.43 1.57
N ARG A 52 -9.42 -3.24 1.96
CA ARG A 52 -9.49 -2.04 1.11
C ARG A 52 -8.44 -2.05 0.00
N GLY A 53 -7.29 -2.68 0.26
CA GLY A 53 -6.18 -2.77 -0.69
C GLY A 53 -5.57 -1.40 -1.00
N GLY A 54 -4.69 -1.35 -2.01
CA GLY A 54 -4.10 -0.08 -2.41
C GLY A 54 -3.26 0.56 -1.30
N ASP A 55 -3.37 1.88 -1.20
CA ASP A 55 -2.69 2.70 -0.21
C ASP A 55 -3.06 2.30 1.23
N ASP A 56 -4.26 1.74 1.43
CA ASP A 56 -4.76 1.30 2.74
C ASP A 56 -4.16 -0.04 3.18
N ALA A 57 -3.52 -0.81 2.30
CA ALA A 57 -2.99 -2.11 2.66
C ALA A 57 -1.87 -1.98 3.72
N CYS A 58 -1.87 -2.91 4.67
CA CYS A 58 -0.84 -3.02 5.69
C CYS A 58 0.41 -3.71 5.18
N THR A 59 0.29 -4.48 4.10
CA THR A 59 1.41 -5.09 3.38
C THR A 59 2.35 -4.03 2.82
N LEU A 60 3.65 -4.24 3.04
CA LEU A 60 4.71 -3.35 2.59
C LEU A 60 5.53 -4.04 1.49
N PRO A 61 6.13 -3.28 0.56
CA PRO A 61 7.10 -3.82 -0.37
C PRO A 61 8.29 -4.47 0.35
N ILE A 62 8.81 -5.54 -0.24
CA ILE A 62 10.02 -6.20 0.24
C ILE A 62 11.24 -5.43 -0.25
N LYS A 63 12.04 -4.88 0.66
CA LYS A 63 13.29 -4.20 0.31
C LYS A 63 14.20 -5.12 -0.52
N THR A 64 14.79 -4.58 -1.59
CA THR A 64 15.72 -5.30 -2.48
C THR A 64 17.13 -4.73 -2.42
N SER A 65 18.14 -5.56 -2.68
CA SER A 65 19.56 -5.15 -2.79
C SER A 65 19.99 -4.84 -4.23
N ALA A 66 19.09 -4.93 -5.22
CA ALA A 66 19.40 -4.66 -6.63
C ALA A 66 19.78 -3.19 -6.92
N CYS A 67 19.44 -2.28 -6.00
CA CYS A 67 19.82 -0.87 -6.04
C CYS A 67 19.90 -0.31 -4.61
N SER A 68 20.13 1.00 -4.46
CA SER A 68 20.19 1.68 -3.16
C SER A 68 19.17 2.81 -3.08
N ASP A 69 18.70 3.05 -1.87
CA ASP A 69 17.95 4.26 -1.53
C ASP A 69 18.87 5.49 -1.60
N VAL A 70 18.32 6.62 -2.02
CA VAL A 70 18.99 7.92 -2.06
C VAL A 70 18.66 8.74 -0.81
N ALA A 71 17.42 8.65 -0.33
CA ALA A 71 16.98 9.29 0.91
C ALA A 71 17.32 8.43 2.14
N THR A 72 17.56 9.07 3.27
CA THR A 72 17.98 8.41 4.52
C THR A 72 16.81 7.89 5.36
N ASN A 73 15.61 8.43 5.15
CA ASN A 73 14.41 8.11 5.92
C ASN A 73 13.47 7.11 5.21
N CYS A 74 13.95 6.40 4.18
CA CYS A 74 13.13 5.50 3.38
C CYS A 74 12.43 4.40 4.20
N ALA A 75 13.09 3.86 5.23
CA ALA A 75 12.48 2.86 6.10
C ALA A 75 11.19 3.37 6.77
N SER A 76 11.18 4.63 7.21
CA SER A 76 10.00 5.27 7.80
C SER A 76 8.91 5.59 6.78
N LEU A 77 9.25 5.66 5.49
CA LEU A 77 8.34 6.00 4.40
C LEU A 77 7.86 4.77 3.61
N ALA A 78 8.27 3.56 3.97
CA ALA A 78 7.97 2.35 3.20
C ALA A 78 6.46 2.14 2.94
N TYR A 79 5.60 2.60 3.86
CA TYR A 79 4.15 2.53 3.70
C TYR A 79 3.57 3.47 2.64
N LEU A 80 4.35 4.43 2.15
CA LEU A 80 3.98 5.34 1.08
C LEU A 80 4.44 4.87 -0.30
N CYS A 81 5.13 3.72 -0.37
CA CYS A 81 5.68 3.22 -1.63
C CYS A 81 4.59 2.98 -2.69
N THR A 82 3.41 2.54 -2.27
CA THR A 82 2.26 2.32 -3.14
C THR A 82 1.32 3.51 -3.17
N ASN A 83 1.49 4.48 -2.26
CA ASN A 83 0.62 5.63 -2.12
C ASN A 83 0.57 6.44 -3.42
N SER A 84 -0.64 6.67 -3.92
CA SER A 84 -0.88 7.38 -5.19
C SER A 84 -0.14 8.72 -5.31
N LEU A 85 -0.02 9.48 -4.21
CA LEU A 85 0.65 10.78 -4.18
C LEU A 85 2.18 10.68 -4.15
N TYR A 86 2.71 9.62 -3.53
CA TYR A 86 4.13 9.55 -3.19
C TYR A 86 4.91 8.47 -3.97
N LYS A 87 4.25 7.48 -4.57
CA LYS A 87 4.88 6.34 -5.22
C LYS A 87 5.92 6.71 -6.27
N ASN A 88 5.68 7.77 -7.05
CA ASN A 88 6.62 8.25 -8.06
C ASN A 88 7.89 8.84 -7.43
N LEU A 89 7.73 9.62 -6.37
CA LEU A 89 8.85 10.19 -5.64
C LEU A 89 9.66 9.09 -4.94
N LEU A 90 8.98 8.14 -4.30
CA LEU A 90 9.64 7.05 -3.60
C LEU A 90 10.29 6.05 -4.56
N ALA A 91 9.78 5.88 -5.77
CA ALA A 91 10.46 5.09 -6.80
C ALA A 91 11.85 5.67 -7.16
N GLN A 92 12.02 6.98 -7.03
CA GLN A 92 13.29 7.65 -7.33
C GLN A 92 14.20 7.78 -6.10
N LYS A 93 13.60 8.04 -4.92
CA LYS A 93 14.37 8.34 -3.69
C LYS A 93 14.55 7.15 -2.78
N CYS A 94 13.68 6.16 -2.88
CA CYS A 94 13.60 4.98 -2.02
C CYS A 94 13.45 3.69 -2.85
N SER A 95 14.17 3.62 -3.97
CA SER A 95 14.03 2.56 -4.97
C SER A 95 14.28 1.16 -4.42
N SER A 96 15.26 1.01 -3.52
CA SER A 96 15.56 -0.25 -2.82
C SER A 96 14.43 -0.61 -1.85
N THR A 97 14.02 0.34 -1.00
CA THR A 97 12.96 0.12 0.00
C THR A 97 11.62 -0.21 -0.64
N CYS A 98 11.26 0.44 -1.75
CA CYS A 98 10.00 0.21 -2.43
C CYS A 98 10.02 -0.93 -3.46
N ASN A 99 11.16 -1.58 -3.66
CA ASN A 99 11.37 -2.59 -4.71
C ASN A 99 11.07 -2.07 -6.14
N THR A 100 11.59 -0.91 -6.46
CA THR A 100 11.33 -0.16 -7.70
C THR A 100 12.62 0.18 -8.44
N CYS A 101 13.65 -0.68 -8.32
CA CYS A 101 14.96 -0.48 -8.95
C CYS A 101 14.91 -0.41 -10.48
N ASN A 102 13.81 -0.85 -11.10
CA ASN A 102 13.53 -0.68 -12.52
C ASN A 102 12.97 0.71 -12.88
N GLY A 103 12.86 1.63 -11.91
CA GLY A 103 12.30 2.97 -12.10
C GLY A 103 10.77 3.00 -12.22
N VAL A 104 10.10 1.85 -12.05
CA VAL A 104 8.64 1.75 -12.12
C VAL A 104 8.07 1.89 -10.72
N PRO A 105 7.10 2.80 -10.46
CA PRO A 105 6.48 2.94 -9.15
C PRO A 105 5.80 1.66 -8.66
N ALA A 106 5.87 1.42 -7.35
CA ALA A 106 5.26 0.24 -6.77
C ALA A 106 3.73 0.29 -6.97
N THR A 107 3.17 -0.86 -7.33
CA THR A 107 1.72 -1.09 -7.39
C THR A 107 1.34 -2.12 -6.35
N THR A 108 0.12 -2.05 -5.84
CA THR A 108 -0.45 -3.01 -4.89
C THR A 108 -0.84 -4.34 -5.52
N THR A 109 -0.05 -4.81 -6.47
CA THR A 109 -0.19 -6.17 -6.97
C THR A 109 0.31 -7.07 -5.86
N THR A 110 -0.62 -7.72 -5.15
CA THR A 110 -0.37 -8.82 -4.21
C THR A 110 0.49 -9.86 -4.90
N THR A 111 1.80 -9.67 -4.82
CA THR A 111 2.78 -10.60 -5.36
C THR A 111 2.96 -11.61 -4.26
N THR A 112 2.07 -12.60 -4.22
CA THR A 112 2.43 -13.92 -3.68
C THR A 112 3.73 -14.30 -4.37
N GLY A 113 4.81 -14.33 -3.59
CA GLY A 113 6.18 -14.45 -4.09
C GLY A 113 6.28 -15.53 -5.15
N THR A 114 6.51 -15.11 -6.40
CA THR A 114 7.10 -15.99 -7.39
C THR A 114 8.61 -15.89 -7.20
N THR A 115 9.17 -16.90 -6.54
CA THR A 115 10.61 -17.14 -6.54
C THR A 115 11.06 -17.34 -7.98
N THR A 116 11.59 -16.30 -8.61
CA THR A 116 12.27 -16.45 -9.91
C THR A 116 13.67 -17.00 -9.63
N THR A 117 13.78 -18.31 -9.74
CA THR A 117 15.06 -19.00 -9.88
C THR A 117 15.74 -18.52 -11.16
N ALA A 118 16.99 -18.05 -11.03
CA ALA A 118 17.84 -17.73 -12.16
C ALA A 118 18.04 -18.97 -13.05
N GLY A 119 17.72 -18.85 -14.33
CA GLY A 119 17.87 -19.94 -15.30
C GLY A 119 17.65 -19.51 -16.74
N THR A 120 18.78 -19.27 -17.42
CA THR A 120 19.02 -19.63 -18.82
C THR A 120 18.41 -18.76 -19.93
N THR A 121 19.33 -18.12 -20.68
CA THR A 121 19.21 -17.56 -22.02
C THR A 121 18.37 -18.42 -22.98
N THR A 122 17.40 -17.85 -23.69
CA THR A 122 16.94 -18.33 -25.01
C THR A 122 16.36 -17.17 -25.82
N THR A 123 16.82 -17.07 -27.06
CA THR A 123 16.52 -16.09 -28.11
C THR A 123 15.20 -16.39 -28.83
N VAL A 124 14.62 -15.35 -29.44
CA VAL A 124 13.66 -15.33 -30.58
C VAL A 124 12.16 -15.32 -30.23
N GLY A 125 11.49 -14.26 -30.68
CA GLY A 125 10.04 -14.16 -30.75
C GLY A 125 9.53 -12.76 -31.14
N THR A 126 10.02 -12.19 -32.25
CA THR A 126 9.44 -10.99 -32.87
C THR A 126 7.98 -11.27 -33.23
N THR A 127 7.03 -10.57 -32.61
CA THR A 127 5.66 -10.49 -33.11
C THR A 127 5.29 -9.03 -33.30
N THR A 128 5.35 -8.61 -34.56
CA THR A 128 4.73 -7.40 -35.07
C THR A 128 3.22 -7.51 -34.90
N THR A 129 2.59 -6.57 -34.20
CA THR A 129 1.15 -6.33 -34.36
C THR A 129 0.88 -4.84 -34.34
N THR A 130 0.52 -4.38 -35.52
CA THR A 130 0.07 -3.06 -35.94
C THR A 130 -1.12 -2.58 -35.11
N THR A 131 -1.02 -1.43 -34.45
CA THR A 131 -2.18 -0.62 -34.06
C THR A 131 -2.09 0.74 -34.75
N LYS A 132 -3.06 0.93 -35.64
CA LYS A 132 -3.36 2.12 -36.42
C LYS A 132 -3.59 3.33 -35.51
N ASP A 133 -2.71 4.31 -35.63
CA ASP A 133 -2.96 5.67 -35.17
C ASP A 133 -4.20 6.23 -35.88
N ALA A 134 -5.20 6.63 -35.09
CA ALA A 134 -6.24 7.54 -35.53
C ALA A 134 -5.90 8.92 -34.95
N ALA A 135 -5.39 9.78 -35.84
CA ALA A 135 -5.19 11.19 -35.59
C ALA A 135 -6.53 11.89 -35.30
N THR A 136 -6.61 12.56 -34.15
CA THR A 136 -7.65 13.56 -33.89
C THR A 136 -7.07 14.92 -34.21
N THR A 137 -7.56 15.50 -35.31
CA THR A 137 -7.18 16.80 -35.81
C THR A 137 -7.81 17.92 -34.96
N LEU A 138 -6.98 18.92 -34.74
CA LEU A 138 -7.21 20.26 -34.20
C LEU A 138 -8.25 21.03 -35.04
N GLU A 139 -9.26 21.62 -34.40
CA GLU A 139 -9.99 22.77 -34.97
C GLU A 139 -10.01 23.92 -33.95
N THR A 140 -9.19 24.93 -34.23
CA THR A 140 -9.21 26.24 -33.60
C THR A 140 -9.93 27.18 -34.57
N THR A 141 -11.17 27.56 -34.24
CA THR A 141 -11.89 28.62 -34.96
C THR A 141 -11.95 29.84 -34.07
N GLY A 142 -11.16 30.85 -34.43
CA GLY A 142 -11.32 32.21 -33.94
C GLY A 142 -12.50 32.89 -34.64
N SER A 143 -13.25 33.70 -33.89
CA SER A 143 -14.16 34.70 -34.46
C SER A 143 -13.77 36.06 -33.90
N THR A 144 -13.34 36.91 -34.82
CA THR A 144 -13.60 38.35 -34.83
C THR A 144 -15.09 38.65 -34.69
#